data_AF-A0A7S0DY93-F1
#
_entry.id   AF-A0A7S0DY93-F1
#
_cell.length_a   1.000
_cell.length_b   1.000
_cell.length_c   1.000
_cell.angle_alpha   90.00
_cell.angle_beta   90.00
_cell.angle_gamma   90.00
#
_symmetry.space_group_name_H-M   'P 1'
#
loop_
_entity.id
_entity.type
_entity.pdbx_description
1 polymer ?
#
loop_
_entity_poly.entity_id
_entity_poly.type
_entity_poly.pdbx_seq_one_letter_code
_entity_poly.pdbx_strand_id
1 'polypeptide(L)'
;GRRSMMSVVLSAFVFPLVFSGPGAPAENMNGEYAIGATPNGKPGLFPKHYRDYPRGVESFDVYSPPMSTLYSQVWWQALDPVALPEEIVKRYSGSGMAIVGWEMDQVRTAPGGGDSSVPISALYLHHFTGSMIGAGARYRKVRLDGPDDPRAAQLKEQHGLHGMVAWDMPHYIVEPSGTQSDPPEGDQVNSNDHQSFASANGGEYRKSYHGFAPGYALVVDSPTEFQITPMQIDTWHRAEMNISAPLPPKFVPGPLPRSSLAGANPLHSGLLECPMTTRLTKAVDGAYAVLSSGVCREPILTSHECFHAAAASLAGAGRRFSNASASDPSRPPGCSATVGAAKAQHTGEVFSVLFNSNSQAASHAIECGAGGARCLCPHAPKPFGQ
;
A
#
# COMPACT_ATOMS: atom_id res chain seq x y z
N GLY A 1 -5.50 55.33 -11.96
CA GLY A 1 -4.80 54.05 -12.01
C GLY A 1 -5.79 52.94 -12.28
N ARG A 2 -5.77 52.37 -13.49
CA ARG A 2 -6.65 51.26 -13.89
C ARG A 2 -5.96 49.94 -13.52
N ARG A 3 -6.57 49.13 -12.66
CA ARG A 3 -6.14 47.75 -12.41
C ARG A 3 -6.97 46.82 -13.28
N SER A 4 -6.28 46.08 -14.14
CA SER A 4 -6.83 45.07 -15.06
C SER A 4 -7.39 43.89 -14.27
N MET A 5 -8.63 43.50 -14.57
CA MET A 5 -9.17 42.18 -14.22
C MET A 5 -8.54 41.14 -15.15
N MET A 6 -7.89 40.14 -14.57
CA MET A 6 -7.33 38.99 -15.28
C MET A 6 -8.45 37.93 -15.38
N SER A 7 -8.98 37.74 -16.58
CA SER A 7 -10.00 36.73 -16.88
C SER A 7 -9.32 35.37 -17.00
N VAL A 8 -9.69 34.42 -16.13
CA VAL A 8 -9.26 33.03 -16.23
C VAL A 8 -10.22 32.31 -17.17
N VAL A 9 -9.75 31.98 -18.38
CA VAL A 9 -10.49 31.15 -19.33
C VAL A 9 -10.27 29.69 -18.95
N LEU A 10 -11.31 29.05 -18.44
CA LEU A 10 -11.35 27.61 -18.20
C LEU A 10 -11.66 26.92 -19.54
N SER A 11 -10.64 26.45 -20.26
CA SER A 11 -10.86 25.60 -21.44
C SER A 11 -11.20 24.19 -20.99
N ALA A 12 -12.48 23.84 -21.05
CA ALA A 12 -12.92 22.45 -21.00
C ALA A 12 -12.53 21.77 -22.31
N PHE A 13 -11.47 20.96 -22.28
CA PHE A 13 -11.14 20.05 -23.38
C PHE A 13 -12.05 18.83 -23.28
N VAL A 14 -13.07 18.79 -24.15
CA VAL A 14 -13.83 17.58 -24.42
C VAL A 14 -12.96 16.70 -25.32
N PHE A 15 -12.40 15.63 -24.76
CA PHE A 15 -11.67 14.62 -25.52
C PHE A 15 -12.67 13.62 -26.11
N PRO A 16 -12.54 13.23 -27.40
CA PRO A 16 -13.30 12.11 -27.94
C PRO A 16 -12.76 10.81 -27.34
N LEU A 17 -13.59 10.11 -26.57
CA LEU A 17 -13.36 8.71 -26.22
C LEU A 17 -13.38 7.89 -27.51
N VAL A 18 -12.29 7.18 -27.79
CA VAL A 18 -12.27 6.11 -28.80
C VAL A 18 -12.84 4.87 -28.12
N PHE A 19 -14.12 4.61 -28.34
CA PHE A 19 -14.74 3.35 -27.91
C PHE A 19 -14.40 2.26 -28.93
N SER A 20 -13.75 1.19 -28.46
CA SER A 20 -13.79 -0.10 -29.14
C SER A 20 -15.24 -0.57 -29.12
N GLY A 21 -15.86 -0.69 -30.29
CA GLY A 21 -17.29 -1.04 -30.40
C GLY A 21 -17.62 -2.40 -29.75
N PRO A 22 -18.87 -2.62 -29.32
CA PRO A 22 -19.28 -3.87 -28.69
C PRO A 22 -19.20 -5.04 -29.69
N GLY A 23 -18.63 -6.17 -29.25
CA GLY A 23 -18.76 -7.46 -29.94
C GLY A 23 -17.50 -8.05 -30.60
N ALA A 24 -16.31 -7.49 -30.41
CA ALA A 24 -15.09 -8.23 -30.73
C ALA A 24 -14.88 -9.34 -29.68
N PRO A 25 -14.48 -10.57 -30.07
CA PRO A 25 -14.02 -11.58 -29.10
C PRO A 25 -12.97 -10.94 -28.20
N ALA A 26 -13.13 -11.05 -26.88
CA ALA A 26 -12.18 -10.47 -25.94
C ALA A 26 -10.83 -11.18 -26.08
N GLU A 27 -9.92 -10.56 -26.82
CA GLU A 27 -8.49 -10.86 -26.74
C GLU A 27 -8.01 -10.44 -25.34
N ASN A 28 -7.05 -11.17 -24.82
CA ASN A 28 -6.47 -10.82 -23.53
C ASN A 28 -5.70 -9.49 -23.66
N MET A 29 -5.99 -8.51 -22.81
CA MET A 29 -5.28 -7.23 -22.72
C MET A 29 -3.78 -7.47 -22.51
N ASN A 30 -3.43 -8.45 -21.68
CA ASN A 30 -2.04 -8.82 -21.40
C ASN A 30 -1.50 -9.95 -22.29
N GLY A 31 -2.19 -10.36 -23.36
CA GLY A 31 -1.73 -11.41 -24.29
C GLY A 31 -1.74 -12.83 -23.70
N GLU A 32 -0.81 -13.68 -24.15
CA GLU A 32 -0.73 -15.09 -23.72
C GLU A 32 -0.34 -15.24 -22.24
N TYR A 33 -1.03 -16.13 -21.52
CA TYR A 33 -0.69 -16.50 -20.14
C TYR A 33 -0.10 -17.90 -20.07
N ALA A 34 1.01 -18.01 -19.34
CA ALA A 34 1.59 -19.29 -19.00
C ALA A 34 0.90 -19.86 -17.76
N ILE A 35 0.10 -20.91 -17.94
CA ILE A 35 -0.53 -21.66 -16.84
C ILE A 35 0.30 -22.92 -16.58
N GLY A 36 0.92 -22.99 -15.41
CA GLY A 36 1.65 -24.18 -14.97
C GLY A 36 0.70 -25.35 -14.67
N ALA A 37 1.19 -26.58 -14.86
CA ALA A 37 0.49 -27.78 -14.41
C ALA A 37 0.99 -28.18 -13.01
N THR A 38 0.07 -28.49 -12.10
CA THR A 38 0.43 -29.14 -10.83
C THR A 38 0.85 -30.59 -11.08
N PRO A 39 1.63 -31.23 -10.18
CA PRO A 39 1.88 -32.66 -10.25
C PRO A 39 0.55 -33.44 -10.36
N ASN A 40 0.45 -34.33 -11.34
CA ASN A 40 -0.77 -35.09 -11.71
C ASN A 40 -1.97 -34.24 -12.18
N GLY A 41 -1.79 -32.93 -12.36
CA GLY A 41 -2.80 -32.05 -12.94
C GLY A 41 -3.02 -32.35 -14.41
N LYS A 42 -4.26 -32.20 -14.87
CA LYS A 42 -4.59 -32.26 -16.30
C LYS A 42 -4.54 -30.83 -16.87
N PRO A 43 -3.49 -30.46 -17.64
CA PRO A 43 -3.41 -29.13 -18.23
C PRO A 43 -4.52 -28.92 -19.27
N GLY A 44 -4.85 -27.66 -19.56
CA GLY A 44 -5.77 -27.29 -20.65
C GLY A 44 -7.26 -27.40 -20.31
N LEU A 45 -7.62 -27.68 -19.05
CA LEU A 45 -9.02 -27.64 -18.59
C LEU A 45 -9.53 -26.22 -18.34
N PHE A 46 -8.63 -25.26 -18.26
CA PHE A 46 -8.93 -23.88 -17.90
C PHE A 46 -8.64 -22.97 -19.10
N PRO A 47 -9.57 -22.04 -19.43
CA PRO A 47 -9.37 -21.11 -20.54
C PRO A 47 -8.09 -20.30 -20.36
N LYS A 48 -7.27 -20.21 -21.42
CA LYS A 48 -6.11 -19.31 -21.46
C LYS A 48 -6.44 -17.98 -22.11
N HIS A 49 -7.55 -17.93 -22.85
CA HIS A 49 -8.08 -16.72 -23.44
C HIS A 49 -9.51 -16.50 -22.99
N TYR A 50 -9.87 -15.23 -22.78
CA TYR A 50 -11.26 -14.88 -22.51
C TYR A 50 -12.18 -15.28 -23.66
N ARG A 51 -11.74 -15.14 -24.93
CA ARG A 51 -12.50 -15.64 -26.09
C ARG A 51 -12.85 -17.13 -26.05
N ASP A 52 -12.09 -17.95 -25.32
CA ASP A 52 -12.32 -19.40 -25.20
C ASP A 52 -13.31 -19.74 -24.05
N TYR A 53 -13.78 -18.73 -23.31
CA TYR A 53 -14.71 -18.93 -22.22
C TYR A 53 -16.05 -19.46 -22.75
N PRO A 54 -16.64 -20.51 -22.13
CA PRO A 54 -17.87 -21.10 -22.63
C PRO A 54 -19.03 -20.09 -22.70
N ARG A 55 -19.77 -20.12 -23.82
CA ARG A 55 -20.87 -19.20 -24.16
C ARG A 55 -20.42 -17.78 -24.56
N GLY A 56 -19.13 -17.54 -24.70
CA GLY A 56 -18.58 -16.26 -25.13
C GLY A 56 -18.62 -15.20 -24.04
N VAL A 57 -17.73 -14.21 -24.15
CA VAL A 57 -17.62 -13.09 -23.22
C VAL A 57 -17.29 -11.81 -23.99
N GLU A 58 -17.77 -10.69 -23.46
CA GLU A 58 -17.42 -9.35 -23.91
C GLU A 58 -16.53 -8.68 -22.86
N SER A 59 -15.79 -7.65 -23.26
CA SER A 59 -14.98 -6.82 -22.35
C SER A 59 -15.31 -5.34 -22.55
N PHE A 60 -15.03 -4.55 -21.52
CA PHE A 60 -15.10 -3.10 -21.55
C PHE A 60 -14.00 -2.55 -20.64
N ASP A 61 -13.52 -1.34 -20.94
CA ASP A 61 -12.47 -0.69 -20.17
C ASP A 61 -13.05 0.36 -19.23
N VAL A 62 -12.44 0.51 -18.07
CA VAL A 62 -12.76 1.55 -17.09
C VAL A 62 -11.48 2.27 -16.71
N TYR A 63 -11.45 3.57 -16.94
CA TYR A 63 -10.28 4.40 -16.65
C TYR A 63 -10.44 5.05 -15.29
N SER A 64 -9.46 4.84 -14.42
CA SER A 64 -9.37 5.64 -13.20
C SER A 64 -9.07 7.10 -13.54
N PRO A 65 -9.29 8.04 -12.59
CA PRO A 65 -8.72 9.37 -12.68
C PRO A 65 -7.20 9.31 -12.91
N PRO A 66 -6.61 10.27 -13.63
CA PRO A 66 -5.17 10.32 -13.83
C PRO A 66 -4.46 10.59 -12.51
N MET A 67 -3.27 10.01 -12.35
CA MET A 67 -2.38 10.29 -11.24
C MET A 67 -1.04 10.81 -11.74
N SER A 68 -0.32 11.51 -10.88
CA SER A 68 1.00 12.06 -11.18
C SER A 68 1.95 11.78 -10.04
N THR A 69 3.08 11.17 -10.36
CA THR A 69 4.10 10.75 -9.41
C THR A 69 5.45 11.35 -9.75
N LEU A 70 6.27 11.51 -8.72
CA LEU A 70 7.70 11.78 -8.83
C LEU A 70 8.47 10.46 -8.76
N TYR A 71 9.68 10.43 -9.31
CA TYR A 71 10.59 9.29 -9.12
C TYR A 71 10.74 8.96 -7.63
N SER A 72 10.68 7.67 -7.29
CA SER A 72 10.66 7.12 -5.92
C SER A 72 9.40 7.38 -5.09
N GLN A 73 8.38 8.03 -5.64
CA GLN A 73 7.12 8.21 -4.94
C GLN A 73 6.34 6.89 -4.90
N VAL A 74 5.89 6.54 -3.69
CA VAL A 74 4.83 5.55 -3.48
C VAL A 74 3.50 6.30 -3.52
N TRP A 75 2.64 5.93 -4.45
CA TRP A 75 1.26 6.36 -4.50
C TRP A 75 0.40 5.25 -3.89
N TRP A 76 -0.15 5.47 -2.70
CA TRP A 76 -1.13 4.56 -2.11
C TRP A 76 -2.31 5.37 -1.60
N GLN A 77 -3.23 5.67 -2.52
CA GLN A 77 -4.37 6.56 -2.28
C GLN A 77 -5.56 6.08 -3.09
N ALA A 78 -6.75 6.22 -2.52
CA ALA A 78 -7.99 5.97 -3.23
C ALA A 78 -8.18 7.06 -4.31
N LEU A 79 -8.46 6.63 -5.54
CA LEU A 79 -8.90 7.54 -6.59
C LEU A 79 -10.42 7.69 -6.53
N ASP A 80 -10.93 8.84 -7.00
CA ASP A 80 -12.38 9.08 -7.06
C ASP A 80 -13.07 7.98 -7.90
N PRO A 81 -14.27 7.53 -7.49
CA PRO A 81 -15.09 6.64 -8.29
C PRO A 81 -15.34 7.20 -9.69
N VAL A 82 -15.43 6.30 -10.65
CA VAL A 82 -15.71 6.63 -12.05
C VAL A 82 -16.93 5.87 -12.51
N ALA A 83 -17.76 6.53 -13.31
CA ALA A 83 -18.88 5.88 -13.96
C ALA A 83 -18.38 4.80 -14.92
N LEU A 84 -19.09 3.67 -14.96
CA LEU A 84 -18.94 2.69 -16.01
C LEU A 84 -19.42 3.28 -17.36
N PRO A 85 -19.00 2.72 -18.50
CA PRO A 85 -19.50 3.15 -19.80
C PRO A 85 -21.03 3.14 -19.86
N GLU A 86 -21.63 4.19 -20.43
CA GLU A 86 -23.08 4.40 -20.43
C GLU A 86 -23.84 3.21 -21.05
N GLU A 87 -23.27 2.59 -22.08
CA GLU A 87 -23.82 1.41 -22.73
C GLU A 87 -23.85 0.18 -21.83
N ILE A 88 -22.89 0.05 -20.91
CA ILE A 88 -22.86 -1.04 -19.92
C ILE A 88 -23.92 -0.80 -18.86
N VAL A 89 -23.97 0.42 -18.29
CA VAL A 89 -24.97 0.81 -17.29
C VAL A 89 -26.39 0.61 -17.84
N LYS A 90 -26.63 1.09 -19.06
CA LYS A 90 -27.94 0.97 -19.73
C LYS A 90 -28.31 -0.48 -20.03
N ARG A 91 -27.35 -1.29 -20.51
CA ARG A 91 -27.59 -2.70 -20.85
C ARG A 91 -28.01 -3.53 -19.64
N TYR A 92 -27.35 -3.30 -18.50
CA TYR A 92 -27.58 -4.08 -17.29
C TYR A 92 -28.53 -3.41 -16.28
N SER A 93 -29.12 -2.26 -16.61
CA SER A 93 -30.13 -1.61 -15.77
C SER A 93 -31.29 -2.56 -15.43
N GLY A 94 -31.45 -2.88 -14.14
CA GLY A 94 -32.47 -3.81 -13.64
C GLY A 94 -32.12 -5.30 -13.79
N SER A 95 -30.85 -5.63 -14.06
CA SER A 95 -30.38 -7.01 -14.23
C SER A 95 -28.95 -7.20 -13.69
N GLY A 96 -28.56 -8.45 -13.44
CA GLY A 96 -27.21 -8.79 -13.00
C GLY A 96 -26.22 -8.87 -14.17
N MET A 97 -25.05 -8.28 -13.99
CA MET A 97 -23.88 -8.46 -14.87
C MET A 97 -22.96 -9.53 -14.27
N ALA A 98 -22.76 -10.62 -15.01
CA ALA A 98 -21.82 -11.68 -14.62
C ALA A 98 -20.41 -11.34 -15.10
N ILE A 99 -19.49 -11.15 -14.16
CA ILE A 99 -18.08 -10.85 -14.39
C ILE A 99 -17.29 -12.14 -14.21
N VAL A 100 -16.75 -12.64 -15.31
CA VAL A 100 -15.99 -13.90 -15.36
C VAL A 100 -14.49 -13.71 -15.23
N GLY A 101 -14.03 -12.46 -15.14
CA GLY A 101 -12.64 -12.10 -14.92
C GLY A 101 -12.42 -10.61 -15.13
N TRP A 102 -11.20 -10.18 -14.89
CA TRP A 102 -10.77 -8.81 -15.13
C TRP A 102 -9.32 -8.79 -15.60
N GLU A 103 -8.93 -7.68 -16.21
CA GLU A 103 -7.55 -7.33 -16.51
C GLU A 103 -7.30 -5.89 -16.09
N MET A 104 -6.04 -5.55 -15.91
CA MET A 104 -5.59 -4.22 -15.55
C MET A 104 -4.33 -3.88 -16.31
N ASP A 105 -4.23 -2.62 -16.68
CA ASP A 105 -3.02 -2.04 -17.21
C ASP A 105 -2.77 -0.66 -16.59
N GLN A 106 -1.51 -0.27 -16.54
CA GLN A 106 -1.10 1.09 -16.24
C GLN A 106 -0.78 1.74 -17.57
N VAL A 107 -1.56 2.73 -17.96
CA VAL A 107 -1.41 3.40 -19.25
C VAL A 107 -1.02 4.86 -19.07
N ARG A 108 -0.39 5.40 -20.11
CA ARG A 108 -0.21 6.85 -20.28
C ARG A 108 -0.78 7.25 -21.63
N THR A 109 -1.39 8.42 -21.66
CA THR A 109 -1.83 9.03 -22.91
C THR A 109 -0.61 9.54 -23.69
N ALA A 110 -0.47 9.09 -24.93
CA ALA A 110 0.61 9.54 -25.81
C ALA A 110 0.34 10.97 -26.34
N PRO A 111 1.38 11.74 -26.72
CA PRO A 111 1.22 13.11 -27.26
C PRO A 111 0.32 13.22 -28.50
N GLY A 112 0.09 12.13 -29.23
CA GLY A 112 -0.78 12.07 -30.41
C GLY A 112 -2.21 11.60 -30.14
N GLY A 113 -2.59 11.44 -28.87
CA GLY A 113 -3.79 10.73 -28.46
C GLY A 113 -3.59 9.20 -28.44
N GLY A 114 -4.50 8.51 -27.77
CA GLY A 114 -4.40 7.07 -27.52
C GLY A 114 -3.50 6.72 -26.34
N ASP A 115 -3.71 5.51 -25.83
CA ASP A 115 -3.04 5.01 -24.64
C ASP A 115 -1.89 4.08 -25.00
N SER A 116 -0.85 4.14 -24.17
CA SER A 116 0.29 3.22 -24.23
C SER A 116 0.55 2.63 -22.86
N SER A 117 0.70 1.32 -22.79
CA SER A 117 1.09 0.62 -21.57
C SER A 117 2.42 1.17 -21.05
N VAL A 118 2.46 1.52 -19.76
CA VAL A 118 3.66 1.97 -19.06
C VAL A 118 4.46 0.73 -18.67
N PRO A 119 5.71 0.55 -19.10
CA PRO A 119 6.51 -0.61 -18.74
C PRO A 119 6.62 -0.81 -17.22
N ILE A 120 6.58 -2.05 -16.75
CA ILE A 120 6.69 -2.39 -15.32
C ILE A 120 7.99 -1.87 -14.68
N SER A 121 9.05 -1.72 -15.48
CA SER A 121 10.33 -1.16 -15.04
C SER A 121 10.25 0.35 -14.74
N ALA A 122 9.20 1.03 -15.20
CA ALA A 122 8.97 2.45 -15.03
C ALA A 122 7.91 2.76 -13.95
N LEU A 123 6.89 1.91 -13.83
CA LEU A 123 5.84 2.04 -12.82
C LEU A 123 5.44 0.65 -12.35
N TYR A 124 5.71 0.37 -11.08
CA TYR A 124 5.42 -0.91 -10.47
C TYR A 124 4.17 -0.80 -9.60
N LEU A 125 3.14 -1.54 -9.95
CA LEU A 125 1.98 -1.75 -9.08
C LEU A 125 2.40 -2.74 -8.00
N HIS A 126 2.38 -2.37 -6.72
CA HIS A 126 2.70 -3.27 -5.61
C HIS A 126 1.44 -3.99 -5.11
N HIS A 127 0.34 -3.27 -5.00
CA HIS A 127 -0.99 -3.80 -4.71
C HIS A 127 -2.04 -3.02 -5.50
N PHE A 128 -3.19 -3.63 -5.74
CA PHE A 128 -4.40 -2.88 -6.03
C PHE A 128 -5.57 -3.49 -5.27
N THR A 129 -6.48 -2.61 -4.89
CA THR A 129 -7.82 -2.98 -4.45
C THR A 129 -8.78 -2.10 -5.22
N GLY A 130 -9.88 -2.66 -5.66
CA GLY A 130 -10.96 -1.91 -6.28
C GLY A 130 -12.29 -2.54 -5.96
N SER A 131 -13.36 -1.81 -6.25
CA SER A 131 -14.72 -2.30 -6.13
C SER A 131 -15.57 -1.77 -7.28
N MET A 132 -16.59 -2.55 -7.63
CA MET A 132 -17.66 -2.14 -8.53
C MET A 132 -18.94 -2.14 -7.74
N ILE A 133 -19.78 -1.13 -7.95
CA ILE A 133 -21.09 -1.02 -7.31
C ILE A 133 -22.23 -1.01 -8.33
N GLY A 134 -23.37 -1.51 -7.87
CA GLY A 134 -24.66 -1.47 -8.53
C GLY A 134 -25.49 -0.25 -8.15
N ALA A 135 -26.63 -0.07 -8.80
CA ALA A 135 -27.57 1.01 -8.51
C ALA A 135 -28.16 0.95 -7.09
N GLY A 136 -28.09 -0.22 -6.43
CA GLY A 136 -28.47 -0.44 -5.03
C GLY A 136 -27.41 -0.01 -4.01
N ALA A 137 -26.25 0.49 -4.44
CA ALA A 137 -25.17 0.96 -3.57
C ALA A 137 -24.64 2.32 -4.01
N ARG A 138 -23.84 2.96 -3.15
CA ARG A 138 -23.11 4.20 -3.44
C ARG A 138 -21.79 4.24 -2.70
N TYR A 139 -20.82 4.97 -3.25
CA TYR A 139 -19.59 5.31 -2.54
C TYR A 139 -19.79 6.52 -1.64
N ARG A 140 -19.31 6.44 -0.40
CA ARG A 140 -19.14 7.58 0.50
C ARG A 140 -17.67 7.82 0.77
N LYS A 141 -17.20 9.01 0.38
CA LYS A 141 -15.86 9.49 0.71
C LYS A 141 -15.79 9.85 2.19
N VAL A 142 -14.88 9.24 2.93
CA VAL A 142 -14.67 9.51 4.36
C VAL A 142 -13.19 9.78 4.63
N ARG A 143 -12.90 10.44 5.76
CA ARG A 143 -11.58 10.46 6.40
C ARG A 143 -11.74 9.90 7.79
N LEU A 144 -10.76 9.13 8.26
CA LEU A 144 -10.78 8.54 9.58
C LEU A 144 -10.06 9.45 10.56
N ASP A 145 -10.57 9.50 11.79
CA ASP A 145 -9.96 10.30 12.86
C ASP A 145 -8.79 9.58 13.55
N GLY A 146 -8.58 8.29 13.21
CA GLY A 146 -7.51 7.45 13.73
C GLY A 146 -7.87 5.96 13.74
N PRO A 147 -7.04 5.12 14.37
CA PRO A 147 -7.28 3.68 14.44
C PRO A 147 -8.52 3.28 15.25
N ASP A 148 -8.98 4.15 16.15
CA ASP A 148 -10.16 3.95 17.01
C ASP A 148 -11.47 4.45 16.35
N ASP A 149 -11.41 4.94 15.10
CA ASP A 149 -12.60 5.34 14.35
C ASP A 149 -13.52 4.13 14.15
N PRO A 150 -14.82 4.19 14.48
CA PRO A 150 -15.73 3.05 14.35
C PRO A 150 -15.82 2.52 12.91
N ARG A 151 -15.56 3.36 11.90
CA ARG A 151 -15.57 2.98 10.49
C ARG A 151 -14.30 2.22 10.07
N ALA A 152 -13.24 2.24 10.89
CA ALA A 152 -11.99 1.54 10.64
C ALA A 152 -12.18 0.03 10.48
N ALA A 153 -13.08 -0.56 11.27
CA ALA A 153 -13.36 -2.00 11.21
C ALA A 153 -13.97 -2.38 9.86
N GLN A 154 -14.96 -1.61 9.39
CA GLN A 154 -15.60 -1.80 8.09
C GLN A 154 -14.58 -1.67 6.94
N LEU A 155 -13.70 -0.67 7.00
CA LEU A 155 -12.67 -0.48 5.98
C LEU A 155 -11.62 -1.60 5.99
N LYS A 156 -11.21 -2.09 7.16
CA LYS A 156 -10.33 -3.27 7.26
C LYS A 156 -10.96 -4.51 6.63
N GLU A 157 -12.26 -4.69 6.80
CA GLU A 157 -13.00 -5.77 6.15
C GLU A 157 -13.08 -5.58 4.63
N GLN A 158 -13.42 -4.36 4.17
CA GLN A 158 -13.53 -4.02 2.74
C GLN A 158 -12.19 -4.12 1.98
N HIS A 159 -11.10 -3.64 2.58
CA HIS A 159 -9.76 -3.69 1.98
C HIS A 159 -9.08 -5.08 2.14
N GLY A 160 -9.61 -5.94 3.02
CA GLY A 160 -9.11 -7.28 3.28
C GLY A 160 -7.65 -7.31 3.75
N LEU A 161 -6.92 -8.36 3.36
CA LEU A 161 -5.54 -8.61 3.79
C LEU A 161 -4.47 -7.71 3.14
N HIS A 162 -4.85 -6.78 2.26
CA HIS A 162 -3.92 -6.02 1.40
C HIS A 162 -3.51 -4.66 2.00
N GLY A 163 -3.82 -4.45 3.27
CA GLY A 163 -3.56 -3.20 3.98
C GLY A 163 -4.55 -2.09 3.62
N MET A 164 -4.54 -1.04 4.43
CA MET A 164 -5.41 0.12 4.27
C MET A 164 -4.54 1.35 4.03
N VAL A 165 -5.01 2.31 3.23
CA VAL A 165 -4.33 3.61 3.10
C VAL A 165 -4.27 4.30 4.47
N ALA A 166 -3.39 5.29 4.62
CA ALA A 166 -3.23 5.99 5.89
C ALA A 166 -4.58 6.57 6.40
N TRP A 167 -4.77 6.58 7.72
CA TRP A 167 -6.01 6.98 8.38
C TRP A 167 -6.54 8.35 7.93
N ASP A 168 -5.62 9.30 7.76
CA ASP A 168 -5.87 10.69 7.38
C ASP A 168 -6.12 10.90 5.87
N MET A 169 -5.96 9.85 5.07
CA MET A 169 -6.23 9.87 3.64
C MET A 169 -7.72 9.61 3.35
N PRO A 170 -8.23 10.05 2.18
CA PRO A 170 -9.59 9.70 1.79
C PRO A 170 -9.75 8.19 1.59
N HIS A 171 -10.83 7.65 2.14
CA HIS A 171 -11.33 6.29 1.91
C HIS A 171 -12.69 6.35 1.23
N TYR A 172 -13.10 5.28 0.54
CA TYR A 172 -14.46 5.13 0.03
C TYR A 172 -15.10 3.92 0.67
N ILE A 173 -16.19 4.16 1.40
CA ILE A 173 -17.03 3.10 1.96
C ILE A 173 -18.18 2.85 1.00
N VAL A 174 -18.49 1.58 0.74
CA VAL A 174 -19.71 1.17 0.05
C VAL A 174 -20.86 1.11 1.05
N GLU A 175 -21.97 1.79 0.74
CA GLU A 175 -23.19 1.79 1.55
C GLU A 175 -24.45 1.70 0.66
N PRO A 176 -25.61 1.25 1.19
CA PRO A 176 -26.83 1.10 0.38
C PRO A 176 -27.27 2.42 -0.25
N SER A 177 -27.82 2.35 -1.47
CA SER A 177 -28.45 3.49 -2.12
C SER A 177 -29.86 3.66 -1.56
N GLY A 178 -30.20 4.90 -1.17
CA GLY A 178 -31.52 5.22 -0.63
C GLY A 178 -31.79 4.77 0.80
N THR A 179 -31.25 5.47 1.79
CA THR A 179 -31.96 6.03 2.96
C THR A 179 -30.96 6.69 3.91
N GLN A 180 -31.28 7.93 4.32
CA GLN A 180 -30.64 8.74 5.37
C GLN A 180 -29.14 9.10 5.21
N SER A 181 -28.77 10.24 5.79
CA SER A 181 -27.40 10.78 5.80
C SER A 181 -26.42 9.86 6.52
N ASP A 182 -26.92 8.91 7.31
CA ASP A 182 -26.19 7.80 7.91
C ASP A 182 -27.14 6.59 7.96
N PRO A 183 -26.87 5.48 7.23
CA PRO A 183 -27.63 4.26 7.41
C PRO A 183 -27.48 3.78 8.87
N PRO A 184 -28.54 3.24 9.51
CA PRO A 184 -28.41 2.60 10.81
C PRO A 184 -27.26 1.61 10.82
N GLU A 185 -26.48 1.60 11.91
CA GLU A 185 -25.42 0.62 12.11
C GLU A 185 -26.01 -0.80 11.97
N GLY A 186 -25.66 -1.49 10.88
CA GLY A 186 -26.17 -2.83 10.57
C GLY A 186 -26.94 -2.96 9.25
N ASP A 187 -27.24 -1.89 8.53
CA ASP A 187 -27.77 -2.01 7.16
C ASP A 187 -26.68 -2.54 6.23
N GLN A 188 -26.81 -3.82 5.87
CA GLN A 188 -25.88 -4.52 5.00
C GLN A 188 -26.18 -4.16 3.55
N VAL A 189 -25.15 -3.77 2.81
CA VAL A 189 -25.22 -3.69 1.35
C VAL A 189 -25.53 -5.10 0.84
N ASN A 190 -26.50 -5.23 -0.06
CA ASN A 190 -26.74 -6.50 -0.72
C ASN A 190 -25.43 -6.97 -1.37
N SER A 191 -25.07 -8.24 -1.18
CA SER A 191 -23.84 -8.81 -1.72
C SER A 191 -23.76 -8.76 -3.25
N ASN A 192 -24.90 -8.57 -3.94
CA ASN A 192 -24.93 -8.37 -5.39
C ASN A 192 -24.84 -6.89 -5.79
N ASP A 193 -25.07 -5.94 -4.88
CA ASP A 193 -24.96 -4.51 -5.19
C ASP A 193 -23.51 -4.02 -5.16
N HIS A 194 -22.55 -4.87 -4.80
CA HIS A 194 -21.13 -4.55 -4.93
C HIS A 194 -20.26 -5.80 -5.03
N GLN A 195 -19.12 -5.67 -5.70
CA GLN A 195 -18.08 -6.71 -5.76
C GLN A 195 -16.70 -6.09 -5.59
N SER A 196 -15.82 -6.80 -4.88
CA SER A 196 -14.43 -6.39 -4.67
C SER A 196 -13.49 -7.07 -5.66
N PHE A 197 -12.54 -6.30 -6.18
CA PHE A 197 -11.52 -6.71 -7.13
C PHE A 197 -10.16 -6.42 -6.50
N ALA A 198 -9.59 -7.41 -5.85
CA ALA A 198 -8.31 -7.28 -5.18
C ALA A 198 -7.41 -8.46 -5.53
N SER A 199 -6.12 -8.19 -5.67
CA SER A 199 -5.13 -9.24 -5.80
C SER A 199 -3.80 -8.76 -5.22
N ALA A 200 -3.12 -9.65 -4.49
CA ALA A 200 -1.82 -9.40 -3.85
C ALA A 200 -0.63 -9.57 -4.81
N ASN A 201 -0.87 -9.86 -6.10
CA ASN A 201 0.20 -9.84 -7.08
C ASN A 201 0.50 -8.39 -7.44
N GLY A 202 1.75 -7.99 -7.27
CA GLY A 202 2.20 -6.65 -7.63
C GLY A 202 2.29 -6.51 -9.14
N GLY A 203 3.45 -6.13 -9.65
CA GLY A 203 3.64 -5.98 -11.08
C GLY A 203 3.51 -7.32 -11.83
N GLU A 204 3.59 -8.43 -11.10
CA GLU A 204 3.32 -9.80 -11.56
C GLU A 204 1.85 -10.00 -11.96
N TYR A 205 0.96 -9.05 -11.65
CA TYR A 205 -0.39 -9.03 -12.21
C TYR A 205 -0.36 -9.06 -13.74
N ARG A 206 0.57 -8.34 -14.37
CA ARG A 206 0.75 -8.44 -15.82
C ARG A 206 1.24 -9.82 -16.19
N LYS A 207 0.63 -10.42 -17.22
CA LYS A 207 0.86 -11.81 -17.64
C LYS A 207 0.40 -12.87 -16.63
N SER A 208 -0.47 -12.50 -15.69
CA SER A 208 -1.25 -13.45 -14.89
C SER A 208 -2.72 -13.43 -15.34
N TYR A 209 -3.36 -14.61 -15.39
CA TYR A 209 -4.77 -14.71 -15.75
C TYR A 209 -5.65 -14.50 -14.51
N HIS A 210 -6.61 -13.57 -14.58
CA HIS A 210 -7.57 -13.25 -13.51
C HIS A 210 -9.01 -13.50 -13.91
N GLY A 211 -9.25 -14.62 -14.59
CA GLY A 211 -10.60 -15.14 -14.80
C GLY A 211 -10.95 -16.27 -13.85
N PHE A 212 -12.24 -16.51 -13.73
CA PHE A 212 -12.80 -17.61 -12.96
C PHE A 212 -12.87 -18.88 -13.80
N ALA A 213 -12.91 -20.04 -13.15
CA ALA A 213 -13.20 -21.27 -13.87
C ALA A 213 -14.61 -21.23 -14.48
N PRO A 214 -14.86 -21.85 -15.64
CA PRO A 214 -16.21 -21.94 -16.22
C PRO A 214 -17.24 -22.43 -15.20
N GLY A 215 -18.34 -21.68 -15.08
CA GLY A 215 -19.40 -21.94 -14.09
C GLY A 215 -19.35 -21.03 -12.85
N TYR A 216 -18.29 -20.23 -12.70
CA TYR A 216 -18.14 -19.25 -11.63
C TYR A 216 -18.07 -17.83 -12.20
N ALA A 217 -18.68 -16.88 -11.51
CA ALA A 217 -18.64 -15.46 -11.83
C ALA A 217 -18.91 -14.64 -10.56
N LEU A 218 -18.46 -13.39 -10.57
CA LEU A 218 -18.99 -12.37 -9.66
C LEU A 218 -20.23 -11.76 -10.33
N VAL A 219 -21.27 -11.45 -9.55
CA VAL A 219 -22.48 -10.81 -10.08
C VAL A 219 -22.65 -9.45 -9.43
N VAL A 220 -22.80 -8.42 -10.27
CA VAL A 220 -23.16 -7.06 -9.84
C VAL A 220 -24.52 -6.71 -10.43
N ASP A 221 -25.50 -6.40 -9.59
CA ASP A 221 -26.84 -5.99 -10.02
C ASP A 221 -26.84 -4.52 -10.45
N SER A 222 -27.31 -4.24 -11.68
CA SER A 222 -27.38 -2.88 -12.24
C SER A 222 -26.09 -2.06 -12.05
N PRO A 223 -24.92 -2.53 -12.54
CA PRO A 223 -23.61 -1.91 -12.28
C PRO A 223 -23.55 -0.45 -12.78
N THR A 224 -22.94 0.44 -11.98
CA THR A 224 -22.92 1.89 -12.24
C THR A 224 -21.54 2.54 -12.15
N GLU A 225 -20.74 2.20 -11.13
CA GLU A 225 -19.46 2.87 -10.86
C GLU A 225 -18.37 1.88 -10.45
N PHE A 226 -17.11 2.25 -10.70
CA PHE A 226 -15.91 1.54 -10.25
C PHE A 226 -15.01 2.47 -9.45
N GLN A 227 -14.40 1.96 -8.39
CA GLN A 227 -13.43 2.70 -7.57
C GLN A 227 -12.17 1.85 -7.40
N ILE A 228 -11.00 2.49 -7.48
CA ILE A 228 -9.71 1.82 -7.30
C ILE A 228 -8.79 2.57 -6.35
N THR A 229 -8.08 1.80 -5.53
CA THR A 229 -7.05 2.24 -4.60
C THR A 229 -5.75 1.51 -4.95
N PRO A 230 -4.98 2.02 -5.93
CA PRO A 230 -3.72 1.42 -6.32
C PRO A 230 -2.59 1.79 -5.35
N MET A 231 -1.66 0.86 -5.15
CA MET A 231 -0.36 1.11 -4.54
C MET A 231 0.71 1.02 -5.63
N GLN A 232 1.20 2.15 -6.12
CA GLN A 232 2.17 2.21 -7.22
C GLN A 232 3.49 2.84 -6.76
N ILE A 233 4.60 2.36 -7.33
CA ILE A 233 5.94 2.86 -7.08
C ILE A 233 6.50 3.37 -8.41
N ASP A 234 6.79 4.65 -8.46
CA ASP A 234 7.43 5.27 -9.63
C ASP A 234 8.92 4.96 -9.66
N THR A 235 9.32 4.10 -10.58
CA THR A 235 10.71 3.69 -10.80
C THR A 235 11.28 4.27 -12.09
N TRP A 236 10.56 5.19 -12.73
CA TRP A 236 10.95 5.74 -14.03
C TRP A 236 12.06 6.78 -13.86
N HIS A 237 13.30 6.36 -14.11
CA HIS A 237 14.44 7.26 -14.20
C HIS A 237 14.38 8.06 -15.50
N ARG A 238 13.54 9.10 -15.52
CA ARG A 238 13.18 9.89 -16.71
C ARG A 238 14.37 10.40 -17.54
N ALA A 239 15.52 10.65 -16.91
CA ALA A 239 16.73 11.11 -17.58
C ALA A 239 17.45 10.02 -18.41
N GLU A 240 17.33 8.75 -18.03
CA GLU A 240 18.10 7.66 -18.61
C GLU A 240 17.24 6.53 -19.22
N MET A 241 15.97 6.44 -18.83
CA MET A 241 15.03 5.43 -19.34
C MET A 241 14.12 5.99 -20.43
N ASN A 242 14.28 5.47 -21.65
CA ASN A 242 13.33 5.67 -22.73
C ASN A 242 12.26 4.58 -22.71
N ILE A 243 11.13 4.86 -22.06
CA ILE A 243 10.00 3.92 -21.95
C ILE A 243 9.13 3.84 -23.21
N SER A 244 9.46 4.64 -24.23
CA SER A 244 8.87 4.56 -25.58
C SER A 244 9.71 3.68 -26.53
N ALA A 245 10.85 3.14 -26.07
CA ALA A 245 11.69 2.23 -26.84
C ALA A 245 11.05 0.82 -26.96
N PRO A 246 11.57 -0.07 -27.82
CA PRO A 246 11.10 -1.46 -27.89
C PRO A 246 11.06 -2.12 -26.51
N LEU A 247 9.99 -2.87 -26.24
CA LEU A 247 9.78 -3.54 -24.97
C LEU A 247 10.61 -4.84 -24.86
N PRO A 248 11.15 -5.18 -23.67
CA PRO A 248 11.20 -4.33 -22.49
C PRO A 248 12.26 -3.22 -22.67
N PRO A 249 12.02 -1.98 -22.21
CA PRO A 249 13.03 -0.93 -22.27
C PRO A 249 14.20 -1.31 -21.35
N LYS A 250 15.42 -0.90 -21.72
CA LYS A 250 16.59 -1.07 -20.85
C LYS A 250 16.32 -0.35 -19.52
N PHE A 251 16.30 -1.11 -18.43
CA PHE A 251 16.19 -0.55 -17.10
C PHE A 251 17.49 0.16 -16.71
N VAL A 252 17.35 1.33 -16.09
CA VAL A 252 18.45 2.09 -15.51
C VAL A 252 17.98 2.61 -14.15
N PRO A 253 18.63 2.22 -13.03
CA PRO A 253 18.22 2.72 -11.73
C PRO A 253 18.45 4.24 -11.66
N GLY A 254 17.55 4.93 -10.96
CA GLY A 254 17.79 6.29 -10.52
C GLY A 254 18.35 6.32 -9.09
N PRO A 255 18.33 7.48 -8.42
CA PRO A 255 18.79 7.62 -7.04
C PRO A 255 18.06 6.68 -6.06
N LEU A 256 18.82 5.85 -5.34
CA LEU A 256 18.26 4.94 -4.34
C LEU A 256 18.49 5.44 -2.91
N PRO A 257 17.59 5.15 -1.96
CA PRO A 257 17.85 5.37 -0.54
C PRO A 257 19.12 4.63 -0.08
N ARG A 258 19.85 5.18 0.90
CA ARG A 258 21.05 4.55 1.48
C ARG A 258 20.81 3.14 2.05
N SER A 259 19.57 2.85 2.40
CA SER A 259 19.10 1.57 2.94
C SER A 259 18.78 0.53 1.85
N SER A 260 18.77 0.93 0.58
CA SER A 260 18.57 0.02 -0.55
C SER A 260 19.66 -1.04 -0.60
N LEU A 261 19.27 -2.30 -0.73
CA LEU A 261 20.20 -3.44 -0.84
C LEU A 261 20.54 -3.79 -2.29
N ALA A 262 19.93 -3.11 -3.26
CA ALA A 262 20.24 -3.24 -4.67
C ALA A 262 21.74 -3.03 -4.94
N GLY A 263 22.35 -3.94 -5.68
CA GLY A 263 23.77 -3.87 -6.06
C GLY A 263 24.08 -2.74 -7.05
N ALA A 264 25.36 -2.61 -7.44
CA ALA A 264 25.82 -1.51 -8.31
C ALA A 264 25.23 -1.51 -9.73
N ASN A 265 24.69 -2.65 -10.20
CA ASN A 265 24.04 -2.81 -11.51
C ASN A 265 22.79 -3.67 -11.35
N PRO A 266 21.75 -3.18 -10.67
CA PRO A 266 20.58 -3.99 -10.36
C PRO A 266 19.72 -4.16 -11.61
N LEU A 267 19.17 -5.37 -11.79
CA LEU A 267 18.27 -5.68 -12.90
C LEU A 267 16.85 -5.10 -12.68
N HIS A 268 16.56 -4.68 -11.44
CA HIS A 268 15.32 -4.07 -11.00
C HIS A 268 15.60 -2.85 -10.12
N SER A 269 14.57 -2.05 -9.83
CA SER A 269 14.70 -0.91 -8.93
C SER A 269 14.75 -1.38 -7.48
N GLY A 270 15.77 -0.97 -6.72
CA GLY A 270 15.82 -1.22 -5.27
C GLY A 270 14.64 -0.60 -4.50
N LEU A 271 13.90 0.33 -5.10
CA LEU A 271 12.68 0.90 -4.52
C LEU A 271 11.55 -0.14 -4.35
N LEU A 272 11.56 -1.23 -5.14
CA LEU A 272 10.57 -2.30 -5.07
C LEU A 272 10.64 -3.07 -3.74
N GLU A 273 11.81 -3.06 -3.09
CA GLU A 273 12.06 -3.70 -1.80
C GLU A 273 11.57 -2.83 -0.63
N CYS A 274 10.84 -1.75 -0.91
CA CYS A 274 10.35 -0.77 0.07
C CYS A 274 11.44 -0.37 1.09
N PRO A 275 12.65 0.02 0.64
CA PRO A 275 13.76 0.27 1.55
C PRO A 275 13.38 1.41 2.51
N MET A 276 13.70 1.24 3.79
CA MET A 276 13.35 2.22 4.81
C MET A 276 13.86 3.61 4.41
N THR A 277 12.96 4.58 4.22
CA THR A 277 13.35 5.93 3.85
C THR A 277 13.57 6.79 5.09
N THR A 278 14.38 7.84 4.98
CA THR A 278 14.50 8.85 6.04
C THR A 278 13.39 9.90 5.99
N ARG A 279 12.45 9.80 5.03
CA ARG A 279 11.41 10.81 4.80
C ARG A 279 10.30 10.73 5.86
N LEU A 280 9.95 9.52 6.28
CA LEU A 280 9.00 9.28 7.36
C LEU A 280 9.80 8.78 8.56
N THR A 281 9.85 9.59 9.62
CA THR A 281 10.36 9.13 10.91
C THR A 281 9.21 8.46 11.64
N LYS A 282 9.33 7.15 11.87
CA LYS A 282 8.39 6.45 12.73
C LYS A 282 8.66 6.90 14.17
N ALA A 283 7.82 7.79 14.69
CA ALA A 283 7.78 8.06 16.11
C ALA A 283 7.15 6.84 16.79
N VAL A 284 7.92 6.18 17.65
CA VAL A 284 7.36 5.12 18.51
C VAL A 284 6.74 5.84 19.71
N ASP A 285 5.44 6.13 19.62
CA ASP A 285 4.64 6.71 20.70
C ASP A 285 4.33 5.62 21.73
N GLY A 286 5.36 5.29 22.51
CA GLY A 286 5.29 4.39 23.64
C GLY A 286 5.79 5.10 24.88
N ALA A 287 5.09 4.92 26.00
CA ALA A 287 5.69 5.23 27.30
C ALA A 287 6.76 4.18 27.60
N TYR A 288 7.88 4.60 28.16
CA TYR A 288 8.94 3.70 28.59
C TYR A 288 9.14 3.86 30.09
N ALA A 289 9.34 2.74 30.78
CA ALA A 289 9.70 2.71 32.18
C ALA A 289 11.17 2.36 32.33
N VAL A 290 11.83 3.02 33.28
CA VAL A 290 13.20 2.70 33.67
C VAL A 290 13.15 1.71 34.81
N LEU A 291 13.60 0.47 34.57
CA LEU A 291 13.68 -0.56 35.61
C LEU A 291 15.10 -0.62 36.18
N SER A 292 15.21 -0.48 37.51
CA SER A 292 16.47 -0.65 38.24
C SER A 292 16.73 -2.10 38.67
N SER A 293 15.73 -2.98 38.58
CA SER A 293 15.78 -4.39 38.98
C SER A 293 14.73 -5.21 38.23
N GLY A 294 14.88 -6.54 38.18
CA GLY A 294 13.94 -7.43 37.48
C GLY A 294 14.19 -7.53 35.98
N VAL A 295 13.16 -7.87 35.19
CA VAL A 295 13.33 -8.14 33.75
C VAL A 295 12.28 -7.36 32.95
N CYS A 296 12.65 -6.81 31.79
CA CYS A 296 11.65 -6.29 30.85
C CYS A 296 10.80 -7.46 30.34
N ARG A 297 9.48 -7.41 30.54
CA ARG A 297 8.55 -8.43 30.02
C ARG A 297 8.65 -8.54 28.49
N GLU A 298 8.79 -7.40 27.83
CA GLU A 298 8.98 -7.27 26.39
C GLU A 298 10.24 -6.41 26.17
N PRO A 299 11.37 -6.98 25.75
CA PRO A 299 12.57 -6.21 25.49
C PRO A 299 12.41 -5.37 24.22
N ILE A 300 12.97 -4.17 24.22
CA ILE A 300 13.08 -3.34 23.01
C ILE A 300 13.88 -4.12 21.95
N LEU A 301 13.34 -4.23 20.73
CA LEU A 301 13.89 -5.10 19.69
C LEU A 301 14.84 -4.41 18.70
N THR A 302 14.93 -3.07 18.76
CA THR A 302 15.77 -2.30 17.83
C THR A 302 16.64 -1.27 18.55
N SER A 303 17.82 -1.01 18.02
CA SER A 303 18.71 0.04 18.54
C SER A 303 18.10 1.43 18.44
N HIS A 304 17.34 1.69 17.38
CA HIS A 304 16.67 2.97 17.17
C HIS A 304 15.64 3.25 18.28
N GLU A 305 14.76 2.30 18.56
CA GLU A 305 13.80 2.41 19.66
C GLU A 305 14.50 2.53 21.01
N CYS A 306 15.60 1.79 21.24
CA CYS A 306 16.38 1.86 22.48
C CYS A 306 16.92 3.27 22.74
N PHE A 307 17.54 3.88 21.73
CA PHE A 307 18.12 5.22 21.87
C PHE A 307 17.03 6.29 22.02
N HIS A 308 15.91 6.12 21.33
CA HIS A 308 14.75 6.97 21.50
C HIS A 308 14.15 6.85 22.91
N ALA A 309 13.94 5.63 23.41
CA ALA A 309 13.43 5.35 24.74
C ALA A 309 14.31 5.96 25.84
N ALA A 310 15.63 5.86 25.68
CA ALA A 310 16.59 6.47 26.60
C ALA A 310 16.47 8.00 26.61
N ALA A 311 16.42 8.62 25.44
CA ALA A 311 16.22 10.06 25.32
C ALA A 311 14.89 10.49 25.95
N ALA A 312 13.79 9.78 25.68
CA ALA A 312 12.47 10.11 26.21
C ALA A 312 12.37 9.94 27.74
N SER A 313 12.95 8.88 28.30
CA SER A 313 12.78 8.52 29.71
C SER A 313 13.80 9.17 30.65
N LEU A 314 14.97 9.51 30.12
CA LEU A 314 16.11 10.00 30.90
C LEU A 314 16.48 11.44 30.56
N ALA A 315 15.80 12.11 29.62
CA ALA A 315 16.05 13.51 29.30
C ALA A 315 15.90 14.45 30.52
N GLY A 316 16.68 15.52 30.49
CA GLY A 316 16.74 16.57 31.50
C GLY A 316 17.80 17.61 31.11
N ALA A 317 17.72 18.83 31.65
CA ALA A 317 18.64 19.91 31.30
C ALA A 317 20.11 19.49 31.54
N GLY A 318 20.94 19.58 30.49
CA GLY A 318 22.38 19.29 30.58
C GLY A 318 22.77 17.81 30.48
N ARG A 319 21.84 16.89 30.21
CA ARG A 319 22.15 15.46 30.00
C ARG A 319 22.61 15.17 28.57
N ARG A 320 23.61 14.32 28.43
CA ARG A 320 24.14 13.86 27.14
C ARG A 320 24.05 12.34 27.04
N PHE A 321 23.91 11.83 25.82
CA PHE A 321 23.78 10.39 25.56
C PHE A 321 24.92 9.90 24.68
N SER A 322 25.46 8.73 25.01
CA SER A 322 26.44 7.99 24.21
C SER A 322 25.83 6.64 23.85
N ASN A 323 25.48 6.47 22.58
CA ASN A 323 24.71 5.32 22.10
C ASN A 323 25.63 4.26 21.49
N ALA A 324 25.44 3.00 21.85
CA ALA A 324 26.15 1.85 21.31
C ALA A 324 25.21 0.67 21.07
N SER A 325 25.60 -0.23 20.16
CA SER A 325 24.94 -1.53 19.96
C SER A 325 25.95 -2.65 20.13
N ALA A 326 25.55 -3.76 20.75
CA ALA A 326 26.38 -4.95 20.92
C ALA A 326 25.53 -6.23 20.90
N SER A 327 26.20 -7.38 20.86
CA SER A 327 25.62 -8.70 21.14
C SER A 327 26.42 -9.32 22.29
N ASP A 328 25.92 -9.15 23.51
CA ASP A 328 26.63 -9.50 24.75
C ASP A 328 25.74 -10.38 25.64
N PRO A 329 26.06 -11.69 25.81
CA PRO A 329 25.26 -12.59 26.63
C PRO A 329 25.33 -12.26 28.13
N SER A 330 26.24 -11.37 28.57
CA SER A 330 26.38 -10.96 29.97
C SER A 330 25.54 -9.74 30.36
N ARG A 331 24.74 -9.20 29.43
CA ARG A 331 23.89 -8.03 29.64
C ARG A 331 22.42 -8.35 29.37
N PRO A 332 21.48 -7.60 29.98
CA PRO A 332 20.06 -7.76 29.67
C PRO A 332 19.79 -7.61 28.16
N PRO A 333 18.85 -8.37 27.58
CA PRO A 333 18.43 -8.20 26.20
C PRO A 333 17.71 -6.86 26.01
N GLY A 334 17.81 -6.29 24.82
CA GLY A 334 17.13 -5.05 24.46
C GLY A 334 17.88 -3.81 24.91
N CYS A 335 17.27 -2.94 25.71
CA CYS A 335 17.82 -1.61 25.98
C CYS A 335 18.25 -1.40 27.44
N SER A 336 19.47 -0.90 27.63
CA SER A 336 19.99 -0.54 28.95
C SER A 336 20.75 0.78 28.93
N ALA A 337 20.76 1.48 30.06
CA ALA A 337 21.51 2.71 30.25
C ALA A 337 22.29 2.68 31.57
N THR A 338 23.54 3.12 31.54
CA THR A 338 24.36 3.38 32.73
C THR A 338 24.70 4.86 32.80
N VAL A 339 24.81 5.39 34.01
CA VAL A 339 25.38 6.73 34.21
C VAL A 339 26.89 6.59 34.23
N GLY A 340 27.58 7.21 33.27
CA GLY A 340 29.03 7.25 33.30
C GLY A 340 29.50 8.01 34.54
N ALA A 341 30.55 7.52 35.22
CA ALA A 341 31.20 8.29 36.28
C ALA A 341 31.66 9.63 35.69
N ALA A 342 30.98 10.72 36.06
CA ALA A 342 31.37 12.05 35.64
C ALA A 342 32.80 12.29 36.11
N LYS A 343 33.77 12.40 35.19
CA LYS A 343 35.05 13.03 35.53
C LYS A 343 34.68 14.42 36.05
N ALA A 344 35.12 14.72 37.28
CA ALA A 344 34.61 15.77 38.17
C ALA A 344 34.83 17.23 37.71
N GLN A 345 34.65 17.54 36.43
CA GLN A 345 34.79 18.88 35.88
C GLN A 345 33.59 19.22 34.98
N HIS A 346 32.55 19.75 35.63
CA HIS A 346 31.60 20.76 35.12
C HIS A 346 30.81 20.53 33.82
N THR A 347 30.60 19.33 33.31
CA THR A 347 29.79 19.17 32.08
C THR A 347 28.78 18.02 32.11
N GLY A 348 27.71 18.15 32.90
CA GLY A 348 26.49 17.34 32.75
C GLY A 348 26.63 15.81 32.98
N GLU A 349 25.51 15.14 33.27
CA GLU A 349 25.48 13.68 33.33
C GLU A 349 25.55 13.10 31.91
N VAL A 350 26.47 12.16 31.66
CA VAL A 350 26.53 11.40 30.40
C VAL A 350 25.97 10.01 30.63
N PHE A 351 24.87 9.69 29.94
CA PHE A 351 24.28 8.36 29.92
C PHE A 351 24.88 7.53 28.80
N SER A 352 25.44 6.38 29.14
CA SER A 352 25.87 5.38 28.16
C SER A 352 24.70 4.44 27.90
N VAL A 353 24.12 4.52 26.71
CA VAL A 353 22.97 3.71 26.29
C VAL A 353 23.46 2.58 25.40
N LEU A 354 23.10 1.34 25.74
CA LEU A 354 23.44 0.16 24.98
C LEU A 354 22.18 -0.58 24.53
N PHE A 355 22.09 -0.80 23.22
CA PHE A 355 21.21 -1.82 22.66
C PHE A 355 21.93 -3.16 22.56
N ASN A 356 21.40 -4.19 23.23
CA ASN A 356 21.91 -5.55 23.20
C ASN A 356 21.01 -6.44 22.35
N SER A 357 21.48 -6.81 21.15
CA SER A 357 20.71 -7.64 20.20
C SER A 357 20.70 -9.13 20.55
N ASN A 358 21.34 -9.54 21.63
CA ASN A 358 21.41 -10.94 22.03
C ASN A 358 20.10 -11.40 22.69
N SER A 359 19.21 -12.01 21.90
CA SER A 359 17.93 -12.56 22.38
C SER A 359 18.09 -13.82 23.24
N GLN A 360 19.23 -14.51 23.19
CA GLN A 360 19.52 -15.66 24.08
C GLN A 360 19.74 -15.20 25.53
N ALA A 361 19.98 -13.90 25.76
CA ALA A 361 19.94 -13.31 27.09
C ALA A 361 18.51 -13.21 27.65
N ALA A 362 17.45 -13.43 26.86
CA ALA A 362 16.07 -13.47 27.37
C ALA A 362 15.72 -14.79 28.06
N SER A 363 16.43 -15.88 27.76
CA SER A 363 16.26 -17.19 28.42
C SER A 363 17.12 -17.36 29.68
N HIS A 364 18.07 -16.46 29.93
CA HIS A 364 18.89 -16.43 31.14
C HIS A 364 18.64 -15.15 31.92
N ALA A 365 18.38 -15.26 33.22
CA ALA A 365 17.89 -14.22 34.11
C ALA A 365 18.91 -13.07 34.38
N ILE A 366 19.42 -12.40 33.34
CA ILE A 366 20.20 -11.18 33.53
C ILE A 366 19.23 -10.04 33.77
N GLU A 367 18.99 -9.82 35.05
CA GLU A 367 18.12 -8.76 35.55
C GLU A 367 18.73 -7.37 35.29
N CYS A 368 17.85 -6.41 35.09
CA CYS A 368 18.12 -5.00 35.25
C CYS A 368 18.78 -4.75 36.60
N GLY A 369 19.65 -3.75 36.69
CA GLY A 369 20.44 -3.45 37.87
C GLY A 369 21.79 -4.18 37.93
N ALA A 370 21.97 -5.29 37.18
CA ALA A 370 23.27 -5.95 37.09
C ALA A 370 24.33 -4.98 36.55
N GLY A 371 25.42 -4.81 37.31
CA GLY A 371 26.51 -3.88 36.96
C GLY A 371 26.12 -2.39 36.97
N GLY A 372 25.01 -2.03 37.64
CA GLY A 372 24.51 -0.64 37.72
C GLY A 372 23.75 -0.16 36.48
N ALA A 373 23.48 -1.06 35.52
CA ALA A 373 22.70 -0.75 34.33
C ALA A 373 21.21 -0.76 34.62
N ARG A 374 20.48 0.29 34.23
CA ARG A 374 19.01 0.32 34.28
C ARG A 374 18.46 -0.08 32.92
N CYS A 375 17.44 -0.93 32.87
CA CYS A 375 16.79 -1.24 31.60
C CYS A 375 15.75 -0.20 31.24
N LEU A 376 15.55 -0.01 29.94
CA LEU A 376 14.43 0.75 29.38
C LEU A 376 13.45 -0.25 28.80
N CYS A 377 12.28 -0.35 29.42
CA CYS A 377 11.24 -1.29 29.03
C CYS A 377 10.02 -0.52 28.50
N PRO A 378 9.36 -1.00 27.43
CA PRO A 378 8.07 -0.47 27.01
C PRO A 378 7.05 -0.62 28.14
N HIS A 379 6.29 0.44 28.42
CA HIS A 379 5.20 0.45 29.39
C HIS A 379 3.88 0.61 28.65
N ALA A 380 3.07 -0.46 28.63
CA ALA A 380 1.85 -0.55 27.82
C ALA A 380 2.11 -0.17 26.34
N PRO A 381 3.07 -0.83 25.65
CA PRO A 381 3.31 -0.54 24.24
C PRO A 381 2.00 -0.75 23.48
N LYS A 382 1.56 0.26 22.75
CA LYS A 382 0.60 0.01 21.67
C LYS A 382 1.27 -0.99 20.72
N PRO A 383 0.61 -2.10 20.35
CA PRO A 383 1.19 -3.07 19.42
C PRO A 383 1.74 -2.35 18.19
N PHE A 384 2.91 -2.81 17.72
CA PHE A 384 3.57 -2.22 16.58
C PHE A 384 2.63 -2.23 15.36
N GLY A 385 2.20 -1.05 14.91
CA GLY A 385 1.30 -0.93 13.74
C GLY A 385 -0.19 -0.85 14.06
N GLN A 386 -0.59 -0.49 15.28
CA GLN A 386 -1.92 0.07 15.55
C GLN A 386 -1.98 1.55 15.25
#